data_AF-A0A927BVL5-F1
#
_entry.id   AF-A0A927BVL5-F1
#
_cell.length_a   1.000
_cell.length_b   1.000
_cell.length_c   1.000
_cell.angle_alpha   90.00
_cell.angle_beta   90.00
_cell.angle_gamma   90.00
#
_symmetry.space_group_name_H-M   'P 1'
#
loop_
_entity.id
_entity.type
_entity.pdbx_description
1 polymer ?
#
loop_
_entity_poly.entity_id
_entity_poly.type
_entity_poly.pdbx_seq_one_letter_code
_entity_poly.pdbx_strand_id
1 'polypeptide(L)'
;MLSERTGYIIWVSDLKAARALEKYGSVHYMSRKMHYVVIYMNAERAEDTIRNIERLHFVKRVERSYRNEIKTEYASDIPDKTRFYSL
;
A
#
# COMPACT_ATOMS: atom_id res chain seq x y z
N MET A 1 2.18 -18.92 12.44
CA MET A 1 2.97 -17.73 12.05
C MET A 1 2.00 -16.71 11.46
N LEU A 2 2.07 -15.45 11.87
CA LEU A 2 1.30 -14.38 11.20
C LEU A 2 1.95 -14.12 9.84
N SER A 3 1.20 -14.33 8.75
CA SER A 3 1.72 -14.04 7.41
C SER A 3 1.97 -12.55 7.24
N GLU A 4 3.16 -12.19 6.78
CA GLU A 4 3.48 -10.80 6.45
C GLU A 4 2.57 -10.28 5.33
N ARG A 5 2.21 -9.01 5.42
CA ARG A 5 1.35 -8.34 4.44
C ARG A 5 2.05 -7.16 3.83
N THR A 6 1.96 -7.03 2.52
CA THR A 6 2.44 -5.85 1.79
C THR A 6 1.25 -5.05 1.30
N GLY A 7 1.31 -3.74 1.52
CA GLY A 7 0.31 -2.79 1.05
C GLY A 7 0.63 -2.29 -0.35
N TYR A 8 -0.39 -2.05 -1.17
CA TYR A 8 -0.26 -1.39 -2.47
C TYR A 8 -1.33 -0.33 -2.67
N ILE A 9 -0.98 0.69 -3.44
CA ILE A 9 -1.90 1.67 -4.02
C ILE A 9 -2.08 1.34 -5.49
N ILE A 10 -3.31 1.04 -5.90
CA ILE A 10 -3.65 0.72 -7.28
C ILE A 10 -4.50 1.84 -7.85
N TRP A 11 -3.97 2.56 -8.83
CA TRP A 11 -4.70 3.61 -9.56
C TRP A 11 -5.55 2.97 -10.64
N VAL A 12 -6.82 3.37 -10.72
CA VAL A 12 -7.80 2.75 -11.61
C VAL A 12 -8.51 3.78 -12.49
N SER A 13 -9.04 3.35 -13.63
CA SER A 13 -9.95 4.13 -14.47
C SER A 13 -11.41 3.93 -14.09
N ASP A 14 -11.79 2.74 -13.62
CA ASP A 14 -13.16 2.37 -13.28
C ASP A 14 -13.22 1.71 -11.89
N LEU A 15 -13.95 2.35 -10.96
CA LEU A 15 -14.14 1.87 -9.60
C LEU A 15 -15.09 0.67 -9.49
N LYS A 16 -16.05 0.52 -10.42
CA LYS A 16 -16.92 -0.65 -10.44
C LYS A 16 -16.10 -1.88 -10.82
N ALA A 17 -15.28 -1.78 -11.87
CA ALA A 17 -14.37 -2.85 -12.26
C ALA A 17 -13.31 -3.14 -11.17
N ALA A 18 -12.83 -2.09 -10.48
CA ALA A 18 -11.86 -2.22 -9.38
C ALA A 18 -12.34 -3.07 -8.19
N ARG A 19 -13.65 -3.33 -8.03
CA ARG A 19 -14.15 -4.30 -7.03
C ARG A 19 -13.61 -5.71 -7.26
N ALA A 20 -13.24 -6.05 -8.50
CA ALA A 20 -12.59 -7.31 -8.81
C ALA A 20 -11.21 -7.46 -8.14
N LEU A 21 -10.64 -6.38 -7.56
CA LEU A 21 -9.38 -6.45 -6.82
C LEU A 21 -9.50 -7.20 -5.48
N GLU A 22 -10.70 -7.32 -4.92
CA GLU A 22 -10.96 -8.08 -3.67
C GLU A 22 -10.57 -9.56 -3.79
N LYS A 23 -10.52 -10.12 -5.01
CA LYS A 23 -10.07 -11.50 -5.24
C LYS A 23 -8.56 -11.70 -5.06
N TYR A 24 -7.78 -10.62 -5.10
CA TYR A 24 -6.32 -10.67 -4.99
C TYR A 24 -5.81 -10.37 -3.58
N GLY A 25 -6.64 -9.76 -2.73
CA GLY A 25 -6.26 -9.39 -1.37
C GLY A 25 -7.34 -8.58 -0.66
N SER A 26 -7.01 -8.12 0.54
CA SER A 26 -7.95 -7.34 1.34
C SER A 26 -7.93 -5.88 0.90
N VAL A 27 -9.01 -5.43 0.27
CA VAL A 27 -9.21 -4.01 -0.03
C VAL A 27 -9.53 -3.28 1.27
N HIS A 28 -8.70 -2.31 1.63
CA HIS A 28 -8.87 -1.50 2.83
C HIS A 28 -9.66 -0.23 2.55
N TYR A 29 -9.46 0.39 1.38
CA TYR A 29 -10.11 1.64 1.01
C TYR A 29 -10.16 1.81 -0.51
N MET A 30 -11.24 2.41 -1.01
CA MET A 30 -11.38 2.80 -2.42
C MET A 30 -11.75 4.28 -2.48
N SER A 31 -10.88 5.11 -3.06
CA SER A 31 -11.14 6.53 -3.23
C SER A 31 -12.06 6.79 -4.42
N ARG A 32 -13.27 7.27 -4.14
CA ARG A 32 -14.22 7.67 -5.20
C ARG A 32 -13.81 8.94 -5.95
N LYS A 33 -13.08 9.84 -5.27
CA LYS A 33 -12.64 11.12 -5.83
C LYS A 33 -11.36 10.95 -6.65
N MET A 34 -10.36 10.25 -6.09
CA MET A 34 -9.02 10.16 -6.69
C MET A 34 -8.77 8.86 -7.48
N HIS A 35 -9.72 7.92 -7.49
CA HIS A 35 -9.64 6.69 -8.27
C HIS A 35 -8.40 5.84 -7.96
N TYR A 36 -8.17 5.58 -6.67
CA TYR A 36 -7.19 4.58 -6.23
C TYR A 36 -7.78 3.62 -5.20
N VAL A 37 -7.16 2.46 -5.09
CA VAL A 37 -7.51 1.38 -4.16
C VAL A 37 -6.31 1.09 -3.26
N VAL A 38 -6.53 1.08 -1.95
CA VAL A 38 -5.58 0.58 -0.95
C VAL A 38 -5.86 -0.89 -0.74
N ILE A 39 -4.88 -1.76 -1.01
CA ILE A 39 -5.02 -3.22 -0.86
C ILE A 39 -3.86 -3.80 -0.04
N TYR A 40 -4.17 -4.78 0.80
CA TYR A 40 -3.18 -5.58 1.52
C TYR A 40 -3.20 -7.03 1.08
N MET A 41 -2.03 -7.51 0.66
CA MET A 41 -1.84 -8.84 0.08
C MET A 41 -0.81 -9.61 0.89
N ASN A 42 -0.81 -10.94 0.81
CA ASN A 42 0.24 -11.75 1.43
C ASN A 42 1.58 -11.44 0.73
N ALA A 43 2.61 -11.13 1.52
CA ALA A 43 3.92 -10.68 1.02
C ALA A 43 4.58 -11.70 0.08
N GLU A 44 4.49 -13.00 0.38
CA GLU A 44 5.10 -14.08 -0.43
C GLU A 44 4.55 -14.14 -1.85
N ARG A 45 3.28 -13.74 -2.03
CA ARG A 45 2.57 -13.82 -3.32
C ARG A 45 2.33 -12.45 -3.95
N ALA A 46 2.76 -11.37 -3.29
CA ALA A 46 2.42 -10.02 -3.67
C ALA A 46 2.93 -9.69 -5.08
N GLU A 47 4.22 -9.91 -5.36
CA GLU A 47 4.83 -9.56 -6.65
C GLU A 47 4.18 -10.29 -7.83
N ASP A 48 3.94 -11.59 -7.71
CA ASP A 48 3.26 -12.38 -8.75
C ASP A 48 1.84 -11.88 -9.00
N THR A 49 1.15 -11.51 -7.93
CA THR A 49 -0.23 -11.04 -8.05
C THR A 49 -0.29 -9.66 -8.67
N ILE A 50 0.70 -8.79 -8.40
CA ILE A 50 0.81 -7.46 -9.01
C ILE A 50 1.02 -7.55 -10.51
N ARG A 51 1.86 -8.49 -11.00
CA ARG A 51 2.01 -8.75 -12.44
C ARG A 51 0.68 -9.07 -13.14
N ASN A 52 -0.24 -9.74 -12.43
CA ASN A 52 -1.58 -10.03 -12.95
C ASN A 52 -2.52 -8.81 -12.86
N ILE A 53 -2.41 -8.02 -11.79
CA ILE A 53 -3.20 -6.80 -11.58
C ILE A 53 -2.87 -5.74 -12.63
N GLU A 54 -1.58 -5.56 -12.97
CA GLU A 54 -1.14 -4.57 -13.97
C GLU A 54 -1.70 -4.83 -15.38
N ARG A 55 -2.09 -6.07 -15.68
CA ARG A 55 -2.70 -6.45 -16.97
C ARG A 55 -4.20 -6.17 -17.05
N LEU A 56 -4.83 -5.79 -15.93
CA LEU A 56 -6.26 -5.49 -15.92
C LEU A 56 -6.50 -4.18 -16.65
N HIS A 57 -7.43 -4.19 -17.62
CA HIS A 57 -7.74 -3.03 -18.47
C HIS A 57 -8.11 -1.75 -17.71
N PHE A 58 -8.58 -1.87 -16.47
CA PHE A 58 -8.96 -0.73 -15.64
C PHE A 58 -7.85 -0.24 -14.71
N VAL A 59 -6.68 -0.89 -14.69
CA VAL A 59 -5.53 -0.51 -13.85
C VAL A 59 -4.62 0.42 -14.65
N LYS A 60 -4.32 1.58 -14.06
CA LYS A 60 -3.46 2.62 -14.66
C LYS A 60 -2.02 2.55 -14.16
N ARG A 61 -1.86 2.28 -12.86
CA ARG A 61 -0.57 2.29 -12.17
C ARG A 61 -0.68 1.55 -10.85
N VAL A 62 0.42 0.95 -10.41
CA VAL A 62 0.52 0.27 -9.12
C VAL A 62 1.73 0.81 -8.36
N GLU A 63 1.59 1.08 -7.06
CA GLU A 63 2.66 1.56 -6.19
C GLU A 63 2.75 0.72 -4.91
N ARG A 64 3.95 0.29 -4.55
CA ARG A 64 4.21 -0.47 -3.31
C ARG A 64 4.20 0.48 -2.11
N SER A 65 3.52 0.08 -1.04
CA SER A 65 3.60 0.75 0.24
C SER A 65 4.85 0.30 1.00
N TYR A 66 5.69 1.27 1.36
CA TYR A 66 6.88 1.07 2.20
C TYR A 66 6.56 1.17 3.71
N ARG A 67 5.28 1.08 4.08
CA ARG A 67 4.82 1.21 5.48
C ARG A 67 5.54 0.28 6.45
N ASN A 68 5.92 -0.92 5.99
CA ASN A 68 6.61 -1.93 6.79
C ASN A 68 8.10 -1.62 6.97
N GLU A 69 8.69 -0.76 6.13
CA GLU A 69 10.11 -0.39 6.19
C GLU A 69 10.34 0.83 7.09
N ILE A 70 9.26 1.46 7.56
CA ILE A 70 9.32 2.55 8.54
C ILE A 70 9.74 1.94 9.88
N LYS A 71 10.96 2.26 10.33
CA LYS A 71 11.45 1.88 11.66
C LYS A 71 10.52 2.43 12.73
N THR A 72 9.93 1.53 13.52
CA THR A 72 9.11 1.87 14.69
C THR A 72 9.90 1.86 15.99
N GLU A 73 11.12 1.34 15.96
CA GLU A 73 12.07 1.40 17.06
C GLU A 73 12.86 2.70 16.98
N TYR A 74 12.65 3.58 17.95
CA TYR A 74 13.36 4.84 18.08
C TYR A 74 14.55 4.62 19.02
N ALA A 75 15.77 4.87 18.53
CA ALA A 75 16.94 4.87 19.40
C ALA A 75 16.87 6.10 20.33
N SER A 76 16.94 5.88 21.63
CA SER A 76 16.91 6.92 22.66
C SER A 76 18.10 7.89 22.61
N ASP A 77 19.17 7.51 21.90
CA ASP A 77 20.45 8.25 21.86
C ASP A 77 20.57 9.20 20.65
N ILE A 78 19.50 9.43 19.89
CA ILE A 78 19.52 10.44 18.83
C ILE A 78 19.31 11.81 19.50
N PRO A 79 20.29 12.73 19.48
CA PRO A 79 20.10 14.06 20.05
C PRO A 79 18.95 14.74 19.32
N ASP A 80 17.93 15.15 20.09
CA ASP A 80 16.77 15.85 19.58
C ASP A 80 17.18 17.18 18.94
N LYS A 81 17.21 17.18 17.59
CA LYS A 81 17.56 18.35 16.77
C LYS A 81 16.49 19.44 16.82
N THR A 82 15.33 19.20 17.44
CA THR A 82 14.25 20.18 17.54
C THR A 82 14.30 21.05 18.79
N ARG A 83 15.22 20.77 19.73
CA ARG A 83 15.46 21.61 20.93
C ARG A 83 15.76 23.09 20.62
N PHE A 84 16.22 23.41 19.42
CA PHE A 84 16.47 24.79 18.99
C PHE A 84 15.20 25.59 18.64
N TYR A 85 14.05 24.94 18.47
CA TYR A 85 12.77 25.58 18.11
C TYR A 85 11.88 25.91 19.31
N SER A 86 12.26 25.51 20.52
CA SER A 86 11.59 25.94 21.76
C SER A 86 12.24 27.23 22.27
N LEU A 87 11.83 28.36 21.72
CA LEU A 87 12.05 29.72 22.23
C LEU A 87 10.70 30.45 22.28
#